data_AF-A0A8T0KY74-F1
#
_entry.id   AF-A0A8T0KY74-F1
#
_cell.length_a   1.000
_cell.length_b   1.000
_cell.length_c   1.000
_cell.angle_alpha   90.00
_cell.angle_beta   90.00
_cell.angle_gamma   90.00
#
_symmetry.space_group_name_H-M   'P 1'
#
loop_
_entity.id
_entity.type
_entity.pdbx_description
1 polymer ?
#
loop_
_entity_poly.entity_id
_entity_poly.type
_entity_poly.pdbx_seq_one_letter_code
_entity_poly.pdbx_strand_id
1 'polypeptide(L)'
;MTARPYATGLGTFDNSTVAAILEYKTPLNTHHSSPSIKNLPLLKPLLPALNDTSFATKFTNKLRSLASPQFPANVPQKVDKQFFFTVGLGTTPCQKNQTCQGPTNATKFSASVNNLVWLRVGLPLPRLSEVFVFNFNLSARFVDFPG
;
A
#
# COMPACT_ATOMS: atom_id res chain seq x y z
N MET A 1 -1.93 -19.28 -6.20
CA MET A 1 -1.70 -18.15 -5.27
C MET A 1 -2.96 -17.32 -5.14
N THR A 2 -3.24 -16.76 -3.97
CA THR A 2 -4.37 -15.85 -3.75
C THR A 2 -3.94 -14.67 -2.90
N ALA A 3 -4.59 -13.52 -3.06
CA ALA A 3 -4.36 -12.32 -2.26
C ALA A 3 -5.66 -11.58 -1.98
N ARG A 4 -5.74 -10.94 -0.81
CA ARG A 4 -6.86 -10.10 -0.38
C ARG A 4 -6.34 -8.92 0.44
N PRO A 5 -7.06 -7.78 0.46
CA PRO A 5 -6.62 -6.62 1.23
C PRO A 5 -6.70 -6.86 2.74
N TYR A 6 -5.84 -6.20 3.49
CA TYR A 6 -6.00 -5.98 4.92
C TYR A 6 -6.67 -4.61 5.11
N ALA A 7 -7.78 -4.57 5.84
CA ALA A 7 -8.61 -3.38 6.00
C ALA A 7 -9.17 -3.28 7.41
N THR A 8 -8.83 -2.19 8.10
CA THR A 8 -9.35 -1.81 9.43
C THR A 8 -9.85 -0.36 9.48
N GLY A 9 -9.85 0.33 8.34
CA GLY A 9 -10.31 1.71 8.24
C GLY A 9 -11.83 1.84 8.16
N LEU A 10 -12.32 3.06 8.40
CA LEU A 10 -13.74 3.41 8.29
C LEU A 10 -14.18 3.77 6.85
N GLY A 11 -13.23 3.78 5.92
CA GLY A 11 -13.49 4.07 4.50
C GLY A 11 -14.04 2.86 3.75
N THR A 12 -14.67 3.11 2.61
CA THR A 12 -15.06 2.06 1.67
C THR A 12 -13.81 1.41 1.07
N PHE A 13 -13.83 0.09 0.93
CA PHE A 13 -12.75 -0.68 0.31
C PHE A 13 -13.34 -1.82 -0.52
N ASP A 14 -12.58 -2.28 -1.52
CA ASP A 14 -12.98 -3.43 -2.33
C ASP A 14 -12.70 -4.74 -1.58
N ASN A 15 -13.75 -5.54 -1.34
CA ASN A 15 -13.66 -6.83 -0.67
C ASN A 15 -13.59 -7.99 -1.67
N SER A 16 -12.75 -7.84 -2.69
CA SER A 16 -12.48 -8.87 -3.68
C SER A 16 -11.23 -9.68 -3.32
N THR A 17 -11.19 -10.94 -3.77
CA THR A 17 -10.00 -11.80 -3.65
C THR A 17 -9.46 -12.07 -5.05
N VAL A 18 -8.19 -11.74 -5.27
CA VAL A 18 -7.50 -12.06 -6.52
C VAL A 18 -6.82 -13.43 -6.41
N ALA A 19 -6.82 -14.18 -7.50
CA ALA A 19 -6.21 -15.50 -7.58
C ALA A 19 -5.35 -15.62 -8.84
N ALA A 20 -4.24 -16.35 -8.72
CA ALA A 20 -3.35 -16.73 -9.81
C ALA A 20 -3.07 -18.23 -9.75
N ILE A 21 -2.91 -18.86 -10.92
CA ILE A 21 -2.66 -20.30 -11.03
C ILE A 21 -1.15 -20.51 -11.20
N LEU A 22 -0.58 -21.41 -10.38
CA LEU A 22 0.80 -21.88 -10.54
C LEU A 22 0.73 -23.31 -11.06
N GLU A 23 1.25 -23.52 -12.26
CA GLU A 23 1.26 -24.81 -12.95
C GLU A 23 2.70 -25.34 -13.05
N TYR A 24 2.91 -26.58 -12.61
CA TYR A 24 4.20 -27.25 -12.76
C TYR A 24 4.19 -28.06 -14.07
N LYS A 25 5.11 -27.72 -14.97
CA LYS A 25 5.29 -28.48 -16.21
C LYS A 25 6.34 -29.57 -15.98
N THR A 26 5.97 -30.82 -16.24
CA THR A 26 6.89 -31.96 -16.21
C THR A 26 7.63 -32.06 -17.55
N PRO A 27 8.97 -32.25 -17.57
CA PRO A 27 9.72 -32.42 -18.81
C PRO A 27 9.34 -33.72 -19.53
N LEU A 28 9.33 -33.69 -20.88
CA LEU A 28 8.85 -34.78 -21.74
C LEU A 28 9.59 -36.12 -21.60
N ASN A 29 10.77 -36.14 -20.97
CA ASN A 29 11.64 -37.33 -20.87
C ASN A 29 11.32 -38.26 -19.68
N THR A 30 10.32 -37.94 -18.86
CA THR A 30 9.82 -38.89 -17.85
C THR A 30 8.67 -39.70 -18.44
N HIS A 31 8.83 -41.02 -18.53
CA HIS A 31 7.87 -42.02 -19.06
C HIS A 31 6.52 -42.11 -18.31
N HIS A 32 6.17 -41.12 -17.49
CA HIS A 32 4.92 -41.06 -16.76
C HIS A 32 3.91 -40.24 -17.55
N SER A 33 2.76 -40.86 -17.84
CA SER A 33 1.59 -40.22 -18.41
C SER A 33 1.32 -38.90 -17.71
N SER A 34 1.43 -37.77 -18.42
CA SER A 34 1.11 -36.45 -17.87
C SER A 34 -0.28 -36.49 -17.24
N PRO A 35 -0.43 -36.26 -15.93
CA PRO A 35 -1.74 -36.23 -15.31
C PRO A 35 -2.54 -35.10 -15.95
N SER A 36 -3.75 -35.42 -16.44
CA SER A 36 -4.70 -34.42 -16.94
C SER A 36 -4.87 -33.31 -15.90
N ILE A 37 -4.87 -32.04 -16.32
CA ILE A 37 -5.03 -30.86 -15.44
C ILE A 37 -6.23 -31.00 -14.49
N LYS A 38 -7.27 -31.75 -14.92
CA LYS A 38 -8.47 -32.03 -14.13
C LYS A 38 -8.23 -32.89 -12.87
N ASN A 39 -7.13 -33.63 -12.81
CA ASN A 39 -6.80 -34.58 -11.74
C ASN A 39 -5.70 -34.06 -10.80
N LEU A 40 -5.19 -32.84 -10.97
CA LEU A 40 -4.22 -32.27 -10.04
C LEU A 40 -4.92 -31.66 -8.81
N PRO A 41 -4.39 -31.86 -7.60
CA PRO A 41 -4.95 -31.27 -6.40
C PRO A 41 -4.79 -29.74 -6.45
N LEU A 42 -5.92 -29.03 -6.40
CA LEU A 42 -5.92 -27.57 -6.34
C LEU A 42 -5.54 -27.11 -4.93
N LEU A 43 -4.30 -26.64 -4.77
CA LEU A 43 -3.81 -26.08 -3.51
C LEU A 43 -4.32 -24.64 -3.34
N LYS A 44 -5.37 -24.48 -2.53
CA LYS A 44 -5.88 -23.18 -2.11
C LYS A 44 -5.25 -22.78 -0.78
N PRO A 45 -4.47 -21.69 -0.71
CA PRO A 45 -3.90 -21.24 0.55
C PRO A 45 -5.00 -20.62 1.44
N LEU A 46 -4.84 -20.78 2.75
CA LEU A 46 -5.70 -20.13 3.74
C LEU A 46 -5.31 -18.67 3.88
N LEU A 47 -6.27 -17.76 3.72
CA LEU A 47 -6.05 -16.33 3.87
C LEU A 47 -6.44 -15.87 5.30
N PRO A 48 -5.67 -14.97 5.95
CA PRO A 48 -6.00 -14.37 7.26
C PRO A 48 -7.14 -13.37 7.14
N ALA A 49 -7.99 -13.22 8.17
CA ALA A 49 -9.16 -12.34 8.12
C ALA A 49 -8.81 -10.89 7.71
N LEU A 50 -9.75 -10.17 7.09
CA LEU A 50 -9.50 -8.81 6.57
C LEU A 50 -9.04 -7.83 7.66
N ASN A 51 -9.50 -8.05 8.90
CA ASN A 51 -9.20 -7.26 10.08
C ASN A 51 -8.15 -7.90 11.01
N ASP A 52 -7.39 -8.89 10.52
CA ASP A 52 -6.34 -9.54 11.33
C ASP A 52 -5.07 -8.68 11.43
N THR A 53 -5.12 -7.70 12.32
CA THR A 53 -3.96 -6.83 12.61
C THR A 53 -2.77 -7.61 13.12
N SER A 54 -3.01 -8.69 13.87
CA SER A 54 -1.95 -9.50 14.46
C SER A 54 -1.11 -10.19 13.38
N PHE A 55 -1.75 -10.71 12.34
CA PHE A 55 -1.07 -11.31 11.19
C PHE A 55 -0.30 -10.27 10.39
N ALA A 56 -0.93 -9.13 10.08
CA ALA A 56 -0.30 -8.04 9.33
C ALA A 56 0.95 -7.52 10.05
N THR A 57 0.87 -7.27 11.36
CA THR A 57 2.02 -6.84 12.17
C THR A 57 3.13 -7.89 12.22
N LYS A 58 2.79 -9.18 12.42
CA LYS A 58 3.78 -10.27 12.43
C LYS A 58 4.51 -10.41 11.10
N PHE A 59 3.83 -10.18 9.97
CA PHE A 59 4.45 -10.21 8.65
C PHE A 59 5.37 -8.99 8.46
N THR A 60 4.88 -7.78 8.75
CA THR A 60 5.65 -6.53 8.60
C THR A 60 6.91 -6.53 9.47
N ASN A 61 6.85 -7.09 10.68
CA ASN A 61 8.01 -7.19 11.58
C ASN A 61 9.15 -8.09 11.05
N LYS A 62 8.89 -8.90 10.01
CA LYS A 62 9.92 -9.73 9.37
C LYS A 62 10.70 -8.99 8.28
N LEU A 63 10.24 -7.81 7.87
CA LEU A 63 10.91 -7.00 6.86
C LEU A 63 12.25 -6.49 7.40
N ARG A 64 13.34 -6.97 6.80
CA ARG A 64 14.71 -6.56 7.14
C ARG A 64 15.55 -6.47 5.88
N SER A 65 16.51 -5.56 5.86
CA SER A 65 17.51 -5.53 4.78
C SER A 65 18.37 -6.79 4.83
N LEU A 66 18.85 -7.23 3.67
CA LEU A 66 19.73 -8.41 3.56
C LEU A 66 21.09 -8.18 4.22
N ALA A 67 21.61 -6.93 4.15
CA ALA A 67 22.85 -6.49 4.79
C ALA A 67 24.05 -7.43 4.59
N SER A 68 24.35 -7.79 3.34
CA SER A 68 25.49 -8.63 2.99
C SER A 68 26.68 -7.79 2.47
N PRO A 69 27.90 -8.35 2.35
CA PRO A 69 29.04 -7.62 1.79
C PRO A 69 28.80 -7.11 0.35
N GLN A 70 27.98 -7.83 -0.43
CA GLN A 70 27.60 -7.43 -1.79
C GLN A 70 26.42 -6.44 -1.79
N PHE A 71 25.58 -6.43 -0.75
CA PHE A 71 24.41 -5.56 -0.60
C PHE A 71 24.38 -4.93 0.81
N PRO A 72 25.27 -3.97 1.10
CA PRO A 72 25.39 -3.37 2.43
C PRO A 72 24.16 -2.53 2.78
N ALA A 73 23.76 -2.57 4.05
CA ALA A 73 22.69 -1.73 4.58
C ALA A 73 23.30 -0.49 5.26
N ASN A 74 23.47 0.59 4.51
CA ASN A 74 24.02 1.84 5.03
C ASN A 74 22.94 2.66 5.74
N VAL A 75 22.85 2.50 7.06
CA VAL A 75 21.88 3.22 7.88
C VAL A 75 22.50 4.54 8.41
N PRO A 76 21.89 5.71 8.16
CA PRO A 76 22.35 6.97 8.71
C PRO A 76 22.39 6.93 10.24
N GLN A 77 23.55 7.25 10.83
CA GLN A 77 23.74 7.25 12.29
C GLN A 77 23.46 8.61 12.93
N LYS A 78 23.53 9.69 12.14
CA LYS A 78 23.28 11.05 12.60
C LYS A 78 21.97 11.55 12.01
N VAL A 79 21.11 12.08 12.88
CA VAL A 79 19.84 12.70 12.49
C VAL A 79 20.02 14.21 12.53
N ASP A 80 19.95 14.88 11.38
CA ASP A 80 20.11 16.34 11.31
C ASP A 80 18.80 17.09 11.59
N LYS A 81 17.66 16.53 11.18
CA LYS A 81 16.32 17.09 11.41
C LYS A 81 15.33 16.00 11.79
N GLN A 82 14.49 16.31 12.78
CA GLN A 82 13.42 15.42 13.21
C GLN A 82 12.09 15.98 12.69
N PHE A 83 11.36 15.14 11.97
CA PHE A 83 10.03 15.47 11.47
C PHE A 83 9.01 14.55 12.11
N PHE A 84 7.90 15.14 12.56
CA PHE A 84 6.74 14.40 13.03
C PHE A 84 5.58 14.66 12.06
N PHE A 85 5.04 13.57 11.50
CA PHE A 85 3.95 13.62 10.53
C PHE A 85 2.74 12.90 11.09
N THR A 86 1.64 13.64 11.27
CA THR A 86 0.33 13.06 11.55
C THR A 86 -0.38 12.84 10.23
N VAL A 87 -0.66 11.58 9.88
CA VAL A 87 -1.42 11.24 8.66
C VAL A 87 -2.85 10.91 9.06
N GLY A 88 -3.81 11.61 8.47
CA GLY A 88 -5.23 11.47 8.81
C GLY A 88 -6.11 11.28 7.58
N LEU A 89 -7.20 10.53 7.75
CA LEU A 89 -8.32 10.48 6.82
C LEU A 89 -9.44 11.36 7.38
N GLY A 90 -9.93 12.29 6.57
CA GLY A 90 -11.01 13.19 6.90
C GLY A 90 -11.94 13.41 5.72
N THR A 91 -12.76 14.46 5.81
CA THR A 91 -13.70 14.84 4.76
C THR A 91 -13.59 16.33 4.48
N THR A 92 -13.81 16.72 3.23
CA THR A 92 -13.90 18.12 2.80
C THR A 92 -15.24 18.39 2.14
N PRO A 93 -15.82 19.58 2.28
CA PRO A 93 -17.08 19.91 1.65
C PRO A 93 -16.93 19.91 0.13
N CYS A 94 -17.99 19.49 -0.56
CA CYS A 94 -18.04 19.53 -2.01
C CYS A 94 -18.47 20.89 -2.56
N GLN A 95 -18.16 21.14 -3.84
CA GLN A 95 -18.60 22.35 -4.51
C GLN A 95 -20.13 22.40 -4.54
N LYS A 96 -20.68 23.62 -4.50
CA LYS A 96 -22.14 23.83 -4.55
C LYS A 96 -22.70 23.16 -5.81
N ASN A 97 -23.78 22.40 -5.66
CA ASN A 97 -24.50 21.64 -6.69
C ASN A 97 -23.80 20.39 -7.23
N GLN A 98 -22.76 19.87 -6.56
CA GLN A 98 -22.16 18.57 -6.89
C GLN A 98 -22.39 17.57 -5.76
N THR A 99 -22.91 16.39 -6.10
CA THR A 99 -22.97 15.25 -5.18
C THR A 99 -21.61 14.57 -5.13
N CYS A 100 -21.20 14.18 -3.93
CA CYS A 100 -19.90 13.55 -3.71
C CYS A 100 -20.02 12.25 -2.95
N GLN A 101 -19.14 11.31 -3.29
CA GLN A 101 -19.14 9.96 -2.73
C GLN A 101 -18.39 9.91 -1.39
N GLY A 102 -18.76 10.77 -0.45
CA GLY A 102 -18.30 10.74 0.93
C GLY A 102 -19.40 10.33 1.90
N PRO A 103 -19.08 10.23 3.21
CA PRO A 103 -19.97 9.66 4.23
C PRO A 103 -21.32 10.36 4.34
N THR A 104 -21.40 11.66 4.01
CA THR A 104 -22.60 12.49 4.17
C THR A 104 -23.22 12.95 2.84
N ASN A 105 -22.81 12.39 1.69
CA ASN A 105 -23.22 12.79 0.32
C ASN A 105 -22.97 14.26 -0.08
N ALA A 106 -22.65 15.14 0.88
CA ALA A 106 -22.26 16.55 0.71
C ALA A 106 -20.75 16.77 0.90
N THR A 107 -20.02 15.74 1.33
CA THR A 107 -18.58 15.77 1.57
C THR A 107 -17.87 14.77 0.67
N LYS A 108 -16.59 14.99 0.41
CA LYS A 108 -15.67 14.05 -0.24
C LYS A 108 -14.57 13.65 0.73
N PHE A 109 -14.06 12.43 0.60
CA PHE A 109 -12.89 12.00 1.36
C PHE A 109 -11.67 12.90 1.06
N SER A 110 -10.91 13.17 2.10
CA SER A 110 -9.68 13.96 2.05
C SER A 110 -8.65 13.33 2.96
N ALA A 111 -7.38 13.36 2.56
CA ALA A 111 -6.27 12.95 3.41
C ALA A 111 -5.44 14.18 3.77
N SER A 112 -4.94 14.22 5.00
CA SER A 112 -4.09 15.30 5.48
C SER A 112 -2.79 14.76 6.07
N VAL A 113 -1.75 15.57 5.97
CA VAL A 113 -0.50 15.39 6.73
C VAL A 113 -0.27 16.65 7.54
N ASN A 114 -0.13 16.54 8.86
CA ASN A 114 -0.01 17.70 9.76
C ASN A 114 -1.16 18.70 9.60
N ASN A 115 -2.38 18.19 9.39
CA ASN A 115 -3.59 18.97 9.13
C ASN A 115 -3.54 19.83 7.84
N LEU A 116 -2.57 19.60 6.97
CA LEU A 116 -2.50 20.19 5.64
C LEU A 116 -3.07 19.20 4.63
N VAL A 117 -4.12 19.64 3.93
CA VAL A 117 -4.71 18.89 2.82
C VAL A 117 -4.03 19.32 1.54
N TRP A 118 -3.35 18.40 0.87
CA TRP A 118 -2.79 18.68 -0.45
C TRP A 118 -3.90 18.62 -1.50
N LEU A 119 -4.25 19.78 -2.03
CA LEU A 119 -5.09 19.91 -3.21
C LEU A 119 -4.18 19.82 -4.45
N ARG A 120 -4.60 19.03 -5.44
CA ARG A 120 -3.94 19.00 -6.77
C ARG A 120 -3.89 20.44 -7.30
N VAL A 121 -2.69 20.92 -7.63
CA VAL A 121 -2.41 22.30 -8.03
C VAL A 121 -3.14 22.63 -9.33
N GLY A 122 -4.29 23.29 -9.19
CA GLY A 122 -5.02 24.00 -10.25
C GLY A 122 -5.55 25.35 -9.77
N LEU A 123 -5.13 25.80 -8.59
CA LEU A 123 -5.49 27.08 -7.98
C LEU A 123 -4.18 27.81 -7.59
N PRO A 124 -4.09 29.14 -7.81
CA PRO A 124 -2.91 29.91 -7.43
C PRO A 124 -2.81 29.94 -5.90
N LEU A 125 -1.80 29.25 -5.36
CA LEU A 125 -1.48 29.32 -3.94
C LEU A 125 -0.91 30.71 -3.63
N PRO A 126 -1.40 31.43 -2.59
CA PRO A 126 -0.66 32.56 -2.07
C PRO A 126 0.65 32.05 -1.47
N ARG A 127 1.75 32.68 -1.86
CA ARG A 127 3.11 32.43 -1.37
C ARG A 127 3.12 32.43 0.17
N LEU A 128 3.23 31.25 0.77
CA LEU A 128 3.81 31.08 2.09
C LEU A 128 5.06 30.22 1.90
N SER A 129 6.18 30.81 2.30
CA SER A 129 7.52 30.26 2.23
C SER A 129 7.60 28.87 2.86
N GLU A 130 8.26 27.96 2.14
CA GLU A 130 8.64 26.59 2.54
C GLU A 130 7.47 25.60 2.75
N VAL A 131 6.68 25.39 1.70
CA VAL A 131 6.01 24.09 1.53
C VAL A 131 7.06 23.08 1.06
N PHE A 132 7.49 22.18 1.94
CA PHE A 132 8.18 20.95 1.51
C PHE A 132 7.20 20.15 0.64
N VAL A 133 7.40 20.21 -0.67
CA VAL A 133 6.66 19.39 -1.64
C VAL A 133 7.18 17.96 -1.50
N PHE A 134 6.51 17.14 -0.69
CA PHE A 134 6.68 15.70 -0.78
C PHE A 134 5.93 15.20 -2.02
N ASN A 135 6.69 14.97 -3.08
CA ASN A 135 6.18 14.43 -4.33
C ASN A 135 5.80 12.96 -4.09
N PHE A 136 4.53 12.70 -3.77
CA PHE A 136 4.00 11.33 -3.69
C PHE A 136 3.88 10.76 -5.11
N ASN A 137 4.97 10.19 -5.61
CA ASN A 137 4.87 9.16 -6.63
C ASN A 137 4.75 7.83 -5.89
N LEU A 138 3.68 7.09 -6.15
CA LEU A 138 3.39 5.84 -5.45
C LEU A 138 4.47 4.81 -5.79
N SER A 139 5.48 4.72 -4.93
CA SER A 139 6.37 3.59 -4.77
C SER A 139 6.90 3.65 -3.34
N ALA A 140 6.61 2.61 -2.56
CA ALA A 140 7.10 2.52 -1.20
C ALA A 140 8.64 2.42 -1.20
N ARG A 141 9.31 3.57 -1.06
CA ARG A 141 10.65 3.75 -0.47
C ARG A 141 10.75 5.19 0.05
N PHE A 142 10.88 5.35 1.37
CA PHE A 142 11.45 6.57 1.94
C PHE A 142 12.89 6.27 2.32
N VAL A 143 13.78 6.34 1.33
CA VAL A 143 15.19 6.67 1.49
C VAL A 143 15.52 7.58 0.31
N ASP A 144 15.16 8.84 0.42
CA ASP A 144 15.75 9.92 -0.38
C ASP A 144 15.86 11.11 0.57
N PHE A 145 17.07 11.34 1.08
CA PHE A 145 17.46 12.64 1.60
C PHE A 145 18.58 13.14 0.70
N PRO A 146 18.36 14.27 -0.01
CA PRO A 146 19.30 14.79 -1.00
C PRO A 146 20.56 15.36 -0.34
N GLY A 147 21.67 15.10 -1.01
CA GLY A 147 22.97 15.75 -0.90
C GLY A 147 23.75 15.44 -2.16
#